data_AF-A0A0F9KHL2-F1
#
_entry.id   AF-A0A0F9KHL2-F1
#
_cell.length_a   1.000
_cell.length_b   1.000
_cell.length_c   1.000
_cell.angle_alpha   90.00
_cell.angle_beta   90.00
_cell.angle_gamma   90.00
#
_symmetry.space_group_name_H-M   'P 1'
#
loop_
_entity.id
_entity.type
_entity.pdbx_description
1 polymer ?
#
loop_
_entity_poly.entity_id
_entity_poly.type
_entity_poly.pdbx_seq_one_letter_code
_entity_poly.pdbx_strand_id
1 'polypeptide(L)' 'MANMAYCRFQNTLEDLRACSDYLDEADLSEEEKKARKQLINVCQSIVDDAEYLYLDEED' A
#
# COMPACT_ATOMS: atom_id res chain seq x y z
N MET A 1 4.17 11.49 20.19
CA MET A 1 4.88 10.94 19.01
C MET A 1 5.29 9.52 19.35
N ALA A 2 4.50 8.55 18.89
CA ALA A 2 4.77 7.15 19.15
C ALA A 2 5.94 6.70 18.26
N ASN A 3 6.86 5.97 18.86
CA ASN A 3 8.03 5.40 18.22
C ASN A 3 7.55 4.46 17.08
N MET A 4 7.63 4.89 15.82
CA MET A 4 7.11 4.16 14.64
C MET A 4 7.80 2.79 14.39
N ALA A 5 8.76 2.41 15.23
CA ALA A 5 9.38 1.10 15.22
C ALA A 5 8.48 -0.03 15.76
N TYR A 6 7.43 0.25 16.54
CA TYR A 6 6.72 -0.84 17.25
C TYR A 6 5.55 -1.49 16.48
N CYS A 7 5.01 -0.87 15.42
CA CYS A 7 3.81 -1.39 14.71
C CYS A 7 3.80 -1.03 13.20
N ARG A 8 4.94 -1.13 12.49
CA ARG A 8 5.05 -0.70 11.08
C ARG A 8 3.97 -1.32 10.19
N PHE A 9 3.72 -2.62 10.32
CA PHE A 9 2.72 -3.30 9.51
C PHE A 9 1.28 -3.00 9.94
N GLN A 10 1.00 -2.91 11.24
CA GLN A 10 -0.37 -2.69 11.73
C GLN A 10 -0.88 -1.30 11.36
N ASN A 11 -0.05 -0.26 11.55
CA ASN A 11 -0.41 1.11 11.22
C ASN A 11 -0.57 1.27 9.70
N THR A 12 0.42 0.77 8.92
CA THR A 12 0.34 0.84 7.46
C THR A 12 -0.83 0.04 6.91
N LEU A 13 -1.22 -1.08 7.52
CA LEU A 13 -2.40 -1.85 7.10
C LEU A 13 -3.69 -1.05 7.31
N GLU A 14 -3.83 -0.35 8.44
CA GLU A 14 -4.99 0.50 8.70
C GLU A 14 -5.07 1.66 7.69
N ASP A 15 -3.94 2.33 7.44
CA ASP A 15 -3.84 3.41 6.44
C ASP A 15 -4.21 2.91 5.03
N LEU A 16 -3.69 1.74 4.62
CA LEU A 16 -3.98 1.17 3.30
C LEU A 16 -5.45 0.81 3.13
N ARG A 17 -6.10 0.28 4.16
CA ARG A 17 -7.54 -0.02 4.14
C ARG A 17 -8.36 1.24 3.99
N ALA A 18 -8.03 2.28 4.76
CA ALA A 18 -8.68 3.57 4.63
C ALA A 18 -8.51 4.11 3.20
N CYS A 19 -7.30 4.12 2.65
CA CYS A 19 -7.08 4.54 1.26
C CYS A 19 -7.88 3.70 0.25
N SER A 20 -8.05 2.40 0.49
CA SER A 20 -8.80 1.51 -0.41
C SER A 20 -10.27 1.91 -0.56
N ASP A 21 -10.88 2.43 0.50
CA ASP A 21 -12.29 2.86 0.50
C ASP A 21 -12.51 4.14 -0.32
N TYR A 22 -11.46 4.91 -0.62
CA TYR A 22 -11.52 6.17 -1.39
C TYR A 22 -10.84 6.06 -2.77
N LEU A 23 -10.46 4.85 -3.22
CA LEU A 23 -9.73 4.68 -4.47
C LEU A 23 -10.50 5.16 -5.70
N ASP A 24 -11.82 5.11 -5.69
CA ASP A 24 -12.71 5.54 -6.77
C ASP A 24 -13.18 7.00 -6.64
N GLU A 25 -12.69 7.73 -5.65
CA GLU A 25 -13.08 9.13 -5.41
C GLU A 25 -12.72 10.01 -6.63
N ALA A 26 -13.74 10.71 -7.14
CA ALA A 26 -13.63 11.54 -8.34
C ALA A 26 -13.12 12.96 -8.04
N ASP A 27 -13.35 13.46 -6.81
CA ASP A 27 -13.07 14.84 -6.41
C ASP A 27 -11.78 14.95 -5.58
N LEU A 28 -10.66 14.60 -6.20
CA LEU A 28 -9.33 14.71 -5.60
C LEU A 28 -8.56 15.89 -6.20
N SER A 29 -7.66 16.49 -5.40
CA SER A 29 -6.65 17.39 -5.93
C SER A 29 -5.70 16.66 -6.88
N GLU A 30 -4.97 17.40 -7.73
CA GLU A 30 -4.00 16.79 -8.65
C GLU A 30 -2.86 16.05 -7.90
N GLU A 31 -2.46 16.58 -6.74
CA GLU A 31 -1.49 15.94 -5.85
C GLU A 31 -2.02 14.61 -5.31
N GLU A 32 -3.27 14.56 -4.84
CA GLU A 32 -3.89 13.32 -4.34
C GLU A 32 -4.11 12.29 -5.44
N LYS A 33 -4.50 12.71 -6.66
CA LYS A 33 -4.57 11.81 -7.82
C LYS A 33 -3.22 11.15 -8.12
N LYS A 34 -2.13 11.93 -8.04
CA LYS A 34 -0.77 11.44 -8.23
C LYS A 34 -0.36 10.49 -7.10
N ALA A 35 -0.64 10.87 -5.85
CA ALA A 35 -0.34 10.04 -4.68
C ALA A 35 -1.09 8.70 -4.76
N ARG A 36 -2.38 8.69 -5.09
CA ARG A 36 -3.19 7.49 -5.33
C ARG A 36 -2.55 6.58 -6.38
N LYS A 37 -2.14 7.14 -7.52
CA LYS A 37 -1.47 6.35 -8.58
C LYS A 37 -0.16 5.74 -8.07
N GLN A 38 0.64 6.49 -7.31
CA GLN A 38 1.89 6.00 -6.74
C GLN A 38 1.65 4.90 -5.69
N LEU A 39 0.64 5.06 -4.85
CA LEU A 39 0.24 4.08 -3.84
C LEU A 39 -0.10 2.74 -4.48
N ILE A 40 -0.96 2.74 -5.51
CA ILE A 40 -1.35 1.54 -6.26
C ILE A 40 -0.12 0.85 -6.85
N ASN A 41 0.79 1.61 -7.47
CA ASN A 41 2.02 1.05 -8.06
C ASN A 41 2.92 0.39 -7.00
N VAL A 42 3.04 0.97 -5.80
CA VAL A 42 3.81 0.37 -4.71
C VAL A 42 3.15 -0.91 -4.23
N CYS A 43 1.83 -0.92 -4.04
CA CYS A 43 1.10 -2.13 -3.66
C CYS A 43 1.26 -3.24 -4.70
N GLN A 44 1.21 -2.93 -6.00
CA GLN A 44 1.45 -3.91 -7.06
C GLN A 44 2.86 -4.47 -7.01
N SER A 45 3.89 -3.62 -6.88
CA SER A 45 5.28 -4.08 -6.76
C SER A 45 5.49 -5.00 -5.57
N ILE A 46 4.85 -4.72 -4.42
CA ILE A 46 4.93 -5.60 -3.24
C ILE A 46 4.33 -6.98 -3.54
N VAL A 47 3.22 -7.04 -4.28
CA VAL A 47 2.60 -8.31 -4.69
C VAL A 47 3.49 -9.07 -5.67
N ASP A 48 4.01 -8.38 -6.69
CA ASP A 48 4.90 -8.98 -7.70
C ASP A 48 6.18 -9.54 -7.05
N ASP A 49 6.78 -8.80 -6.12
CA ASP A 49 7.96 -9.22 -5.37
C ASP A 49 7.63 -10.39 -4.42
N ALA A 50 6.45 -10.38 -3.80
CA ALA A 50 6.01 -11.47 -2.93
C ALA A 50 5.75 -12.76 -3.72
N GLU A 51 5.12 -12.67 -4.90
CA GLU A 51 4.92 -13.82 -5.78
C GLU A 51 6.26 -14.49 -6.12
N TYR A 52 7.30 -13.69 -6.43
CA TYR A 52 8.65 -14.21 -6.63
C TYR A 52 9.22 -14.92 -5.40
N LEU A 53 9.03 -14.37 -4.19
CA LEU A 53 9.53 -14.97 -2.95
C LEU A 53 8.82 -16.29 -2.59
N TYR A 54 7.52 -16.43 -2.87
CA TYR A 54 6.76 -17.65 -2.58
C TYR A 54 6.91 -18.73 -3.65
N LEU A 55 7.30 -18.37 -4.89
CA LEU A 55 7.69 -19.33 -5.92
C LEU A 55 9.00 -20.06 -5.58
N ASP A 56 9.84 -19.49 -4.72
CA ASP A 56 11.09 -20.11 -4.23
C ASP A 56 10.88 -21.02 -2.98
N GLU A 57 9.68 -21.05 -2.38
CA GLU A 57 9.36 -21.88 -1.19
C GLU A 57 8.60 -23.19 -1.52
N GLU A 58 8.15 -23.40 -2.77
CA GLU A 58 7.66 -24.71 -3.24
C GLU A 58 8.78 -25.51 -3.93
N ASP A 59 9.61 -26.20 -3.12
CA ASP A 59 10.50 -27.31 -3.51
C ASP A 59 10.30 -28.54 -2.58
#